data_AF-A0A9E5AXW8-F1
#
_entry.id   AF-A0A9E5AXW8-F1
#
_cell.length_a   1.000
_cell.length_b   1.000
_cell.length_c   1.000
_cell.angle_alpha   90.00
_cell.angle_beta   90.00
_cell.angle_gamma   90.00
#
_symmetry.space_group_name_H-M   'P 1'
#
loop_
_entity.id
_entity.type
_entity.pdbx_description
1 polymer ?
#
loop_
_entity_poly.entity_id
_entity_poly.type
_entity_poly.pdbx_seq_one_letter_code
_entity_poly.pdbx_strand_id
1 'polypeptide(L)' 'MRTYQNFIAGEWVAARSGKTFQNSNPADTREAVAQYPLSAGEDVLAAIAAAQ' A
#
# COMPACT_ATOMS: atom_id res chain seq x y z
N MET A 1 6.00 -7.83 -11.84
CA MET A 1 5.84 -7.10 -10.57
C MET A 1 4.72 -6.08 -10.72
N ARG A 2 3.66 -6.17 -9.91
CA ARG A 2 2.50 -5.25 -9.94
C ARG A 2 2.54 -4.31 -8.74
N THR A 3 2.22 -3.04 -8.97
CA THR A 3 2.11 -2.02 -7.92
C THR A 3 0.64 -1.86 -7.53
N TYR A 4 0.37 -1.94 -6.22
CA TYR A 4 -0.95 -1.73 -5.64
C TYR A 4 -1.01 -0.38 -4.91
N GLN A 5 -2.23 0.06 -4.60
CA GLN A 5 -2.54 1.32 -3.96
C GLN A 5 -3.45 1.08 -2.76
N ASN A 6 -3.53 2.05 -1.84
CA ASN A 6 -4.56 2.06 -0.80
C ASN A 6 -5.92 2.33 -1.46
N PHE A 7 -6.99 1.83 -0.87
CA PHE A 7 -8.35 2.18 -1.27
C PHE A 7 -9.03 2.93 -0.13
N ILE A 8 -9.18 4.25 -0.28
CA ILE A 8 -9.67 5.15 0.77
C ILE A 8 -10.73 6.05 0.15
N ALA A 9 -11.89 6.16 0.81
CA ALA A 9 -13.01 6.99 0.35
C ALA A 9 -13.49 6.72 -1.10
N GLY A 10 -13.39 5.46 -1.55
CA GLY A 10 -13.79 5.07 -2.91
C GLY A 10 -12.72 5.28 -3.98
N GLU A 11 -11.53 5.76 -3.60
CA GLU A 11 -10.44 6.05 -4.53
C GLU A 11 -9.19 5.21 -4.28
N TRP A 12 -8.48 4.89 -5.35
CA TRP A 12 -7.16 4.27 -5.28
C TRP A 12 -6.08 5.34 -5.14
N VAL A 13 -5.39 5.36 -4.00
CA VAL A 13 -4.41 6.39 -3.67
C VAL A 13 -3.07 5.77 -3.27
N ALA A 14 -1.97 6.44 -3.64
CA ALA A 14 -0.65 6.11 -3.11
C ALA A 14 -0.58 6.42 -1.60
N ALA A 15 0.41 5.85 -0.89
CA ALA A 15 0.72 6.33 0.46
C ALA A 15 1.11 7.81 0.38
N ARG A 16 0.65 8.63 1.33
CA ARG A 16 0.99 10.06 1.38
C ARG A 16 2.51 10.31 1.40
N SER A 17 3.25 9.42 2.06
CA SER A 17 4.72 9.49 2.12
C SER A 17 5.43 9.13 0.80
N GLY A 18 4.70 8.58 -0.19
CA GLY A 18 5.24 8.02 -1.43
C GLY A 18 6.03 6.72 -1.25
N LYS A 19 6.21 6.25 -0.01
CA LYS A 19 6.99 5.03 0.29
C LYS A 19 6.20 3.78 -0.05
N THR A 20 6.94 2.73 -0.40
CA THR A 20 6.41 1.42 -0.75
C THR A 20 7.33 0.32 -0.23
N PHE A 21 6.80 -0.90 -0.09
CA PHE A 21 7.60 -2.10 0.18
C PHE A 21 7.32 -3.21 -0.84
N GLN A 22 8.30 -4.09 -1.04
CA GLN A 22 8.18 -5.24 -1.93
C GLN A 22 7.67 -6.46 -1.15
N ASN A 23 6.78 -7.21 -1.77
CA ASN A 23 6.39 -8.54 -1.33
C ASN A 23 7.15 -9.57 -2.18
N SER A 24 7.86 -10.48 -1.52
CA SER A 24 8.69 -11.48 -2.17
C SER A 24 8.01 -12.84 -2.18
N ASN A 25 8.29 -13.65 -3.21
CA ASN A 25 7.82 -15.02 -3.27
C ASN A 25 8.41 -15.84 -2.11
N PRO A 26 7.60 -16.49 -1.26
CA PRO A 26 8.11 -17.34 -0.17
C PRO A 26 8.93 -18.55 -0.66
N ALA A 27 8.68 -19.03 -1.89
CA ALA A 27 9.42 -20.14 -2.49
C ALA A 27 10.75 -19.71 -3.13
N ASP A 28 10.90 -18.44 -3.50
CA ASP A 28 12.14 -17.85 -4.01
C ASP A 28 12.23 -16.37 -3.60
N THR A 29 12.97 -16.07 -2.55
CA THR A 29 13.04 -14.71 -1.98
C THR A 29 13.75 -13.70 -2.87
N ARG A 30 14.38 -14.13 -3.96
CA ARG A 30 14.97 -13.26 -4.99
C ARG A 30 13.92 -12.69 -5.93
N GLU A 31 12.72 -13.28 -5.96
CA GLU A 31 11.61 -12.85 -6.82
C GLU A 31 10.67 -11.89 -6.08
N ALA A 32 10.59 -10.65 -6.57
CA ALA A 32 9.60 -9.67 -6.12
C ALA A 32 8.28 -9.83 -6.90
N VAL A 33 7.21 -10.24 -6.21
CA VAL A 33 5.92 -10.53 -6.84
C VAL A 33 5.01 -9.29 -6.91
N ALA A 34 5.07 -8.42 -5.91
CA ALA A 34 4.23 -7.23 -5.81
C ALA A 34 4.88 -6.11 -5.02
N GLN A 35 4.36 -4.89 -5.17
CA GLN A 35 4.75 -3.71 -4.42
C GLN A 35 3.52 -3.03 -3.84
N TYR A 36 3.57 -2.69 -2.56
CA TYR A 36 2.46 -2.08 -1.82
C TYR A 36 2.88 -0.76 -1.20
N PRO A 37 1.94 0.18 -0.99
CA PRO A 37 2.24 1.40 -0.24
C PRO A 37 2.67 1.08 1.19
N LEU A 38 3.71 1.75 1.66
CA LEU A 38 4.13 1.71 3.06
C LEU A 38 3.38 2.82 3.80
N SER A 39 2.10 2.58 4.03
CA SER A 39 1.16 3.54 4.60
C SER A 39 1.55 3.97 6.02
N ALA A 40 1.34 5.24 6.34
CA ALA A 40 1.65 5.83 7.64
C ALA A 40 0.37 6.25 8.38
N GLY A 41 0.53 6.79 9.59
CA GLY A 41 -0.60 7.20 10.44
C GLY A 41 -1.56 8.17 9.75
N GLU A 42 -1.07 9.04 8.87
CA GLU A 42 -1.88 9.96 8.06
C GLU A 42 -2.78 9.25 7.04
N ASP A 43 -2.33 8.16 6.42
CA ASP A 43 -3.16 7.32 5.55
C ASP A 43 -4.24 6.59 6.37
N VAL A 44 -3.87 6.11 7.57
CA VAL A 44 -4.80 5.43 8.50
C VAL A 44 -5.89 6.39 8.98
N LEU A 45 -5.52 7.61 9.37
CA LEU A 45 -6.49 8.63 9.78
C LEU A 45 -7.46 8.99 8.66
N ALA A 46 -6.98 9.10 7.41
CA ALA A 46 -7.84 9.32 6.25
C ALA A 46 -8.82 8.15 6.03
N ALA A 47 -8.35 6.92 6.18
CA ALA A 47 -9.20 5.73 6.09
C ALA A 47 -10.26 5.67 7.20
N ILE A 48 -9.89 6.03 8.44
CA ILE A 48 -10.83 6.12 9.57
C ILE A 48 -11.91 7.18 9.29
N ALA A 49 -11.50 8.39 8.88
CA ALA A 49 -12.43 9.47 8.59
C ALA A 49 -13.41 9.12 7.45
N ALA A 50 -12.97 8.35 6.46
CA ALA A 50 -13.81 7.90 5.36
C ALA A 50 -14.83 6.80 5.73
N ALA A 51 -14.68 6.17 6.91
CA ALA A 51 -15.52 5.06 7.36
C ALA A 51 -16.54 5.47 8.46
N GLN A 52 -16.56 6.74 8.87
CA GLN A 52 -17.54 7.31 9.81
C GLN A 52 -18.86 7.63 9.11
#